data_AF-M6JQG0-F1
#
_entry.id   AF-M6JQG0-F1
#
_cell.length_a   1.000
_cell.length_b   1.000
_cell.length_c   1.000
_cell.angle_alpha   90.00
_cell.angle_beta   90.00
_cell.angle_gamma   90.00
#
_symmetry.space_group_name_H-M   'P 1'
#
loop_
_entity.id
_entity.type
_entity.pdbx_description
1 polymer ?
#
loop_
_entity_poly.entity_id
_entity_poly.type
_entity_poly.pdbx_seq_one_letter_code
_entity_poly.pdbx_strand_id
1 'polypeptide(L)'
;MTTPSVKNFVNFYKDKYVRIYSDLTSFVGVKPTQLLIENENINAHLVVYLSDPKSQSGKDNLTKAYNHLVRCTIDASKMLWIEMKKHLNNEFNRFSISKYSYNLSESEFLKLYNEFLIKGQEARKNELQNIGISPESCIESYYNAINCAWEIIQKHDRLKSNSFERFRVWNWIKSNAIQILASFLIGVFASYTSINISLIKDVYWKIFSSSGANESIMKSNQNPSKNPKEN
;
A
#
# COMPACT_ATOMS: atom_id res chain seq x y z
N MET A 1 -2.28 -43.31 7.76
CA MET A 1 -1.20 -42.61 7.04
C MET A 1 0.11 -43.27 7.41
N THR A 2 0.96 -43.55 6.44
CA THR A 2 2.32 -44.07 6.67
C THR A 2 3.18 -43.00 7.35
N THR A 3 3.98 -43.39 8.35
CA THR A 3 4.93 -42.48 9.01
C THR A 3 5.91 -41.93 7.97
N PRO A 4 6.03 -40.59 7.82
CA PRO A 4 6.97 -40.01 6.88
C PRO A 4 8.41 -40.32 7.30
N SER A 5 9.28 -40.58 6.32
CA SER A 5 10.71 -40.69 6.57
C SER A 5 11.33 -39.30 6.72
N VAL A 6 12.50 -39.20 7.36
CA VAL A 6 13.30 -37.96 7.39
C VAL A 6 13.59 -37.46 5.97
N LYS A 7 13.84 -38.37 5.03
CA LYS A 7 14.06 -38.03 3.62
C LYS A 7 12.83 -37.36 3.00
N ASN A 8 11.63 -37.87 3.28
CA ASN A 8 10.38 -37.27 2.80
C ASN A 8 10.21 -35.86 3.34
N PHE A 9 10.48 -35.67 4.64
CA PHE A 9 10.41 -34.35 5.28
C PHE A 9 11.39 -33.35 4.64
N VAL A 10 12.66 -33.74 4.51
CA VAL A 10 13.71 -32.85 3.96
C VAL A 10 13.43 -32.50 2.50
N ASN A 11 13.02 -33.47 1.68
CA ASN A 11 12.69 -33.22 0.28
C ASN A 11 11.50 -32.27 0.16
N PHE A 12 10.42 -32.53 0.90
CA PHE A 12 9.25 -31.65 0.88
C PHE A 12 9.58 -30.22 1.36
N TYR A 13 10.39 -30.10 2.41
CA TYR A 13 10.87 -28.81 2.92
C TYR A 13 11.62 -28.03 1.84
N LYS A 14 12.61 -28.65 1.18
CA LYS A 14 13.44 -27.99 0.17
C LYS A 14 12.67 -27.69 -1.13
N ASP A 15 11.95 -28.68 -1.64
CA ASP A 15 11.41 -28.63 -3.00
C ASP A 15 10.08 -27.88 -3.07
N LYS A 16 9.29 -27.88 -1.98
CA LYS A 16 7.96 -27.27 -1.93
C LYS A 16 7.91 -26.07 -1.00
N TYR A 17 8.28 -26.25 0.28
CA TYR A 17 8.12 -25.20 1.29
C TYR A 17 9.03 -24.00 1.09
N VAL A 18 10.35 -24.21 1.01
CA VAL A 18 11.35 -23.13 0.88
C VAL A 18 11.06 -22.27 -0.35
N ARG A 19 10.69 -22.89 -1.47
CA ARG A 19 10.33 -22.19 -2.70
C ARG A 19 9.12 -21.26 -2.50
N ILE A 20 7.97 -21.77 -2.03
CA ILE A 20 6.79 -20.93 -1.77
C ILE A 20 7.09 -19.84 -0.75
N TYR A 21 7.76 -20.20 0.35
CA TYR A 21 8.02 -19.26 1.44
C TYR A 21 8.93 -18.12 0.99
N SER A 22 9.95 -18.43 0.18
CA SER A 22 10.83 -17.43 -0.43
C SER A 22 10.05 -16.52 -1.37
N ASP A 23 9.22 -17.08 -2.25
CA ASP A 23 8.40 -16.29 -3.17
C ASP A 23 7.44 -15.35 -2.41
N LEU A 24 6.79 -15.86 -1.36
CA LEU A 24 5.88 -15.09 -0.51
C LEU A 24 6.61 -13.94 0.18
N THR A 25 7.68 -14.23 0.89
CA THR A 25 8.44 -13.21 1.65
C THR A 25 9.07 -12.16 0.73
N SER A 26 9.52 -12.57 -0.45
CA SER A 26 10.03 -11.65 -1.48
C SER A 26 8.92 -10.77 -2.06
N PHE A 27 7.71 -11.32 -2.24
CA PHE A 27 6.58 -10.58 -2.79
C PHE A 27 6.01 -9.56 -1.79
N VAL A 28 5.84 -9.95 -0.52
CA VAL A 28 5.21 -9.10 0.51
C VAL A 28 6.22 -8.24 1.28
N GLY A 29 7.52 -8.54 1.17
CA GLY A 29 8.60 -7.80 1.84
C GLY A 29 8.72 -8.02 3.35
N VAL A 30 7.88 -8.89 3.93
CA VAL A 30 7.88 -9.20 5.38
C VAL A 30 7.69 -10.70 5.61
N LYS A 31 8.02 -11.18 6.81
CA LYS A 31 7.75 -12.55 7.23
C LYS A 31 6.37 -12.62 7.87
N PRO A 32 5.39 -13.35 7.31
CA PRO A 32 4.07 -13.44 7.91
C PRO A 32 4.12 -14.14 9.28
N THR A 33 3.59 -13.49 10.32
CA THR A 33 3.64 -13.99 11.71
C THR A 33 3.07 -15.40 11.86
N GLN A 34 1.96 -15.70 11.18
CA GLN A 34 1.35 -17.03 11.23
C GLN A 34 2.31 -18.13 10.74
N LEU A 35 3.12 -17.87 9.71
CA LEU A 35 4.09 -18.84 9.21
C LEU A 35 5.29 -19.00 10.16
N LEU A 36 5.65 -17.94 10.89
CA LEU A 36 6.68 -18.03 11.94
C LEU A 36 6.23 -18.92 13.09
N ILE A 37 4.97 -18.80 13.53
CA ILE A 37 4.38 -19.65 14.57
C ILE A 37 4.34 -21.11 14.11
N GLU A 38 3.91 -21.38 12.88
CA GLU A 38 3.92 -22.76 12.35
C GLU A 38 5.34 -23.33 12.24
N ASN A 39 6.33 -22.52 11.86
CA ASN A 39 7.73 -22.95 11.86
C ASN A 39 8.23 -23.30 13.27
N GLU A 40 7.82 -22.55 14.29
CA GLU A 40 8.13 -22.86 15.68
C GLU A 40 7.51 -24.21 16.09
N ASN A 41 6.26 -24.46 15.74
CA ASN A 41 5.59 -25.74 15.97
C ASN A 41 6.31 -26.91 15.29
N ILE A 42 6.73 -26.73 14.03
CA ILE A 42 7.52 -27.73 13.29
C ILE A 42 8.82 -28.03 14.05
N ASN A 43 9.55 -26.99 14.45
CA ASN A 43 10.82 -27.13 15.16
C ASN A 43 10.65 -27.80 16.53
N ALA A 44 9.62 -27.44 17.29
CA ALA A 44 9.33 -28.06 18.59
C ALA A 44 9.14 -29.57 18.47
N HIS A 45 8.40 -30.03 17.46
CA HIS A 45 8.25 -31.46 17.18
C HIS A 45 9.57 -32.11 16.71
N LEU A 46 10.36 -31.44 15.88
CA LEU A 46 11.66 -31.96 15.44
C LEU A 46 12.64 -32.12 16.61
N VAL A 47 12.67 -31.20 17.58
CA VAL A 47 13.51 -31.32 18.78
C VAL A 47 13.19 -32.59 19.57
N VAL A 48 11.89 -32.88 19.74
CA VAL A 48 11.46 -34.13 20.41
C VAL A 48 11.87 -35.36 19.60
N TYR A 49 11.70 -35.33 18.28
CA TYR A 49 12.15 -36.42 17.40
C TYR A 49 13.66 -36.66 17.50
N LEU A 50 14.48 -35.60 17.46
CA LEU A 50 15.94 -35.69 17.51
C LEU A 50 16.44 -36.21 18.87
N SER A 51 15.68 -35.98 19.94
CA SER A 51 16.02 -36.46 21.28
C SER A 51 15.88 -37.98 21.42
N ASP A 52 14.91 -38.58 20.72
CA ASP A 52 14.68 -40.03 20.74
C ASP A 52 14.03 -40.53 19.42
N PRO A 53 14.80 -40.67 18.33
CA PRO A 53 14.25 -40.90 16.99
C PRO A 53 13.73 -42.33 16.76
N LYS A 54 14.11 -43.29 17.63
CA LYS A 54 13.73 -44.69 17.48
C LYS A 54 12.43 -45.03 18.21
N SER A 55 12.06 -44.26 19.24
CA SER A 55 10.83 -44.51 19.98
C SER A 55 9.57 -44.15 19.20
N GLN A 56 8.44 -44.65 19.70
CA GLN A 56 7.13 -44.29 19.15
C GLN A 56 6.88 -42.79 19.26
N SER A 57 7.25 -42.17 20.39
CA SER A 57 7.15 -40.72 20.60
C SER A 57 7.93 -39.93 19.55
N GLY A 58 9.16 -40.36 19.23
CA GLY A 58 9.95 -39.75 18.16
C GLY A 58 9.24 -39.83 16.80
N LYS A 59 8.79 -41.03 16.41
CA LYS A 59 8.08 -41.26 15.13
C LYS A 59 6.79 -40.43 15.02
N ASP A 60 6.04 -40.32 16.10
CA ASP A 60 4.81 -39.52 16.16
C ASP A 60 5.12 -38.04 16.00
N ASN A 61 6.19 -37.55 16.63
CA ASN A 61 6.62 -36.16 16.49
C ASN A 61 7.16 -35.84 15.08
N LEU A 62 7.88 -36.76 14.43
CA LEU A 62 8.27 -36.58 13.02
C LEU A 62 7.02 -36.47 12.12
N THR A 63 6.00 -37.30 12.39
CA THR A 63 4.72 -37.22 11.67
C THR A 63 4.03 -35.88 11.88
N LYS A 64 3.97 -35.38 13.13
CA LYS A 64 3.41 -34.06 13.45
C LYS A 64 4.17 -32.94 12.76
N ALA A 65 5.50 -32.95 12.84
CA ALA A 65 6.35 -31.97 12.16
C ALA A 65 6.07 -31.93 10.65
N TYR A 66 5.99 -33.10 10.00
CA TYR A 66 5.64 -33.20 8.58
C TYR A 66 4.25 -32.62 8.28
N ASN A 67 3.24 -32.94 9.09
CA ASN A 67 1.89 -32.43 8.90
C ASN A 67 1.83 -30.90 9.06
N HIS A 68 2.54 -30.34 10.04
CA HIS A 68 2.68 -28.89 10.18
C HIS A 68 3.39 -28.27 8.98
N LEU A 69 4.46 -28.90 8.46
CA LEU A 69 5.16 -28.44 7.26
C LEU A 69 4.26 -28.42 6.02
N VAL A 70 3.44 -29.45 5.81
CA VAL A 70 2.46 -29.50 4.72
C VAL A 70 1.45 -28.37 4.85
N ARG A 71 0.86 -28.19 6.05
CA ARG A 71 -0.10 -27.11 6.31
C ARG A 71 0.51 -25.73 6.13
N CYS A 72 1.71 -25.52 6.66
CA CYS A 72 2.46 -24.27 6.53
C CYS A 72 2.73 -23.94 5.06
N THR A 73 3.06 -24.94 4.23
CA THR A 73 3.24 -24.76 2.78
C THR A 73 1.94 -24.32 2.10
N ILE A 74 0.81 -24.96 2.40
CA ILE A 74 -0.50 -24.60 1.84
C ILE A 74 -0.89 -23.17 2.23
N ASP A 75 -0.72 -22.82 3.50
CA ASP A 75 -1.03 -21.48 3.99
C ASP A 75 -0.14 -20.42 3.34
N ALA A 76 1.15 -20.70 3.17
CA ALA A 76 2.06 -19.80 2.46
C ALA A 76 1.66 -19.62 0.97
N SER A 77 1.27 -20.70 0.28
CA SER A 77 0.79 -20.62 -1.11
C SER A 77 -0.48 -19.78 -1.23
N LYS A 78 -1.43 -19.99 -0.32
CA LYS A 78 -2.70 -19.26 -0.26
C LYS A 78 -2.48 -17.78 0.06
N MET A 79 -1.59 -17.45 0.99
CA MET A 79 -1.21 -16.07 1.29
C MET A 79 -0.61 -15.39 0.07
N LEU A 80 0.32 -16.06 -0.63
CA LEU A 80 0.95 -15.52 -1.83
C LEU A 80 -0.08 -15.24 -2.93
N TRP A 81 -0.97 -16.21 -3.18
CA TRP A 81 -2.07 -16.04 -4.13
C TRP A 81 -2.98 -14.86 -3.76
N ILE A 82 -3.36 -14.70 -2.48
CA ILE A 82 -4.20 -13.58 -2.02
C ILE A 82 -3.50 -12.23 -2.26
N GLU A 83 -2.22 -12.12 -1.91
CA GLU A 83 -1.48 -10.87 -2.08
C GLU A 83 -1.26 -10.53 -3.55
N MET A 84 -0.95 -11.53 -4.40
CA MET A 84 -0.91 -11.34 -5.85
C MET A 84 -2.25 -10.92 -6.43
N LYS A 85 -3.35 -11.52 -5.95
CA LYS A 85 -4.71 -11.12 -6.36
C LYS A 85 -5.01 -9.68 -5.99
N LYS A 86 -4.64 -9.24 -4.77
CA LYS A 86 -4.80 -7.84 -4.36
C LYS A 86 -3.98 -6.91 -5.25
N HIS A 87 -2.73 -7.24 -5.52
CA HIS A 87 -1.86 -6.49 -6.41
C HIS A 87 -2.47 -6.35 -7.82
N LEU A 88 -2.83 -7.47 -8.45
CA LEU A 88 -3.41 -7.48 -9.79
C LEU A 88 -4.79 -6.81 -9.86
N ASN A 89 -5.63 -6.94 -8.83
CA ASN A 89 -6.89 -6.19 -8.75
C ASN A 89 -6.67 -4.68 -8.76
N ASN A 90 -5.66 -4.19 -8.03
CA ASN A 90 -5.35 -2.76 -8.01
C ASN A 90 -4.87 -2.28 -9.38
N GLU A 91 -4.06 -3.08 -10.08
CA GLU A 91 -3.62 -2.80 -11.44
C GLU A 91 -4.78 -2.84 -12.44
N PHE A 92 -5.70 -3.80 -12.30
CA PHE A 92 -6.90 -3.92 -13.13
C PHE A 92 -7.91 -2.79 -12.91
N ASN A 93 -8.13 -2.36 -11.66
CA ASN A 93 -9.00 -1.22 -11.38
C ASN A 93 -8.42 0.09 -11.94
N ARG A 94 -7.11 0.14 -12.15
CA ARG A 94 -6.41 1.25 -12.79
C ARG A 94 -6.20 1.02 -14.29
N PHE A 95 -6.81 0.01 -14.92
CA PHE A 95 -6.46 -0.44 -16.27
C PHE A 95 -6.55 0.61 -17.36
N SER A 96 -7.47 1.57 -17.25
CA SER A 96 -7.51 2.73 -18.17
C SER A 96 -6.20 3.54 -18.21
N ILE A 97 -5.43 3.51 -17.12
CA ILE A 97 -4.12 4.14 -16.91
C ILE A 97 -2.99 3.09 -17.05
N SER A 98 -3.16 1.90 -16.47
CA SER A 98 -2.12 0.86 -16.42
C SER A 98 -1.98 0.05 -17.71
N LYS A 99 -2.91 0.12 -18.67
CA LYS A 99 -2.79 -0.56 -19.98
C LYS A 99 -1.50 -0.19 -20.73
N TYR A 100 -0.98 1.02 -20.52
CA TYR A 100 0.29 1.47 -21.10
C TYR A 100 1.51 0.95 -20.36
N SER A 101 1.32 0.43 -19.15
CA SER A 101 2.34 -0.10 -18.25
C SER A 101 2.59 -1.59 -18.45
N TYR A 102 1.86 -2.27 -19.34
CA TYR A 102 2.07 -3.67 -19.66
C TYR A 102 2.47 -3.86 -21.13
N ASN A 103 3.38 -4.79 -21.38
CA ASN A 103 3.69 -5.29 -22.71
C ASN A 103 2.68 -6.39 -23.12
N LEU A 104 1.40 -6.08 -22.99
CA LEU A 104 0.25 -6.95 -23.27
C LEU A 104 -0.85 -6.12 -23.94
N SER A 105 -1.58 -6.71 -24.87
CA SER A 105 -2.88 -6.15 -25.25
C SER A 105 -3.90 -6.29 -24.13
N GLU A 106 -4.96 -5.47 -24.17
CA GLU A 106 -6.05 -5.53 -23.19
C GLU A 106 -6.72 -6.90 -23.14
N SER A 107 -6.95 -7.53 -24.31
CA SER A 107 -7.55 -8.86 -24.39
C SER A 107 -6.65 -9.94 -23.78
N GLU A 108 -5.33 -9.87 -23.99
CA GLU A 108 -4.37 -10.80 -23.38
C GLU A 108 -4.30 -10.63 -21.87
N PHE A 109 -4.26 -9.38 -21.38
CA PHE A 109 -4.28 -9.12 -19.95
C PHE A 109 -5.55 -9.69 -19.30
N LEU A 110 -6.72 -9.38 -19.87
CA LEU A 110 -8.01 -9.89 -19.39
C LEU A 110 -8.06 -11.42 -19.38
N LYS A 111 -7.54 -12.05 -20.43
CA LYS A 111 -7.48 -13.51 -20.53
C LYS A 111 -6.62 -14.11 -19.41
N LEU A 112 -5.38 -13.63 -19.26
CA LEU A 112 -4.46 -14.12 -18.22
C LEU A 112 -5.01 -13.86 -16.81
N TYR A 113 -5.60 -12.70 -16.60
CA TYR A 113 -6.18 -12.34 -15.31
C TYR A 113 -7.37 -13.24 -14.94
N ASN A 114 -8.27 -13.51 -15.89
CA ASN A 114 -9.37 -14.46 -15.68
C ASN A 114 -8.86 -15.88 -15.43
N GLU A 115 -7.85 -16.33 -16.18
CA GLU A 115 -7.23 -17.64 -15.96
C GLU A 115 -6.64 -17.75 -14.55
N PHE A 116 -5.93 -16.71 -14.09
CA PHE A 116 -5.44 -16.61 -12.72
C PHE A 116 -6.55 -16.75 -11.67
N LEU A 117 -7.69 -16.05 -11.87
CA LEU A 117 -8.82 -16.12 -10.95
C LEU A 117 -9.47 -17.51 -10.93
N ILE A 118 -9.68 -18.12 -12.10
CA ILE A 118 -10.26 -19.46 -12.23
C ILE A 118 -9.37 -20.49 -11.53
N LYS A 119 -8.06 -20.51 -11.83
CA LYS A 119 -7.12 -21.45 -11.19
C LYS A 119 -7.05 -21.28 -9.68
N GLY A 120 -7.13 -20.04 -9.18
CA GLY A 120 -7.19 -19.77 -7.75
C GLY A 120 -8.45 -20.33 -7.08
N GLN A 121 -9.61 -20.21 -7.74
CA GLN A 121 -10.87 -20.79 -7.27
C GLN A 121 -10.84 -22.33 -7.28
N GLU A 122 -10.30 -22.92 -8.36
CA GLU A 122 -10.10 -24.36 -8.47
C GLU A 122 -9.17 -24.88 -7.38
N ALA A 123 -8.06 -24.20 -7.11
CA ALA A 123 -7.15 -24.55 -6.03
C ALA A 123 -7.84 -24.54 -4.65
N ARG A 124 -8.67 -23.52 -4.39
CA ARG A 124 -9.46 -23.44 -3.15
C ARG A 124 -10.50 -24.56 -3.04
N LYS A 125 -11.18 -24.88 -4.14
CA LYS A 125 -12.12 -26.00 -4.20
C LYS A 125 -11.39 -27.33 -3.92
N ASN A 126 -10.22 -27.52 -4.52
CA ASN A 126 -9.37 -28.69 -4.33
C ASN A 126 -8.90 -28.83 -2.87
N GLU A 127 -8.48 -27.72 -2.24
CA GLU A 127 -8.11 -27.69 -0.81
C GLU A 127 -9.29 -28.15 0.06
N LEU A 128 -10.49 -27.60 -0.16
CA LEU A 128 -11.70 -27.95 0.62
C LEU A 128 -12.11 -29.42 0.45
N GLN A 129 -11.93 -29.99 -0.74
CA GLN A 129 -12.27 -31.39 -1.03
C GLN A 129 -11.24 -32.38 -0.47
N ASN A 130 -9.99 -31.96 -0.26
CA ASN A 130 -8.90 -32.83 0.17
C ASN A 130 -8.48 -32.65 1.63
N ILE A 131 -9.24 -31.90 2.42
CA ILE A 131 -9.01 -31.74 3.86
C ILE A 131 -8.98 -33.11 4.52
N GLY A 132 -7.87 -33.44 5.18
CA GLY A 132 -7.70 -34.71 5.90
C GLY A 132 -7.46 -35.95 5.02
N ILE A 133 -7.48 -35.81 3.69
CA ILE A 133 -7.25 -36.92 2.74
C ILE A 133 -5.85 -36.82 2.13
N SER A 134 -5.62 -35.80 1.31
CA SER A 134 -4.31 -35.52 0.68
C SER A 134 -4.11 -34.01 0.58
N PRO A 135 -3.77 -33.33 1.70
CA PRO A 135 -3.61 -31.88 1.70
C PRO A 135 -2.49 -31.42 0.75
N GLU A 136 -1.45 -32.23 0.57
CA GLU A 136 -0.33 -31.93 -0.32
C GLU A 136 -0.73 -31.78 -1.79
N SER A 137 -1.83 -32.42 -2.23
CA SER A 137 -2.32 -32.34 -3.61
C SER A 137 -2.77 -30.93 -4.02
N CYS A 138 -3.19 -30.09 -3.07
CA CYS A 138 -3.68 -28.73 -3.39
C CYS A 138 -2.55 -27.71 -3.60
N ILE A 139 -1.32 -28.02 -3.15
CA ILE A 139 -0.16 -27.13 -3.29
C ILE A 139 0.15 -26.86 -4.76
N GLU A 140 0.09 -27.89 -5.60
CA GLU A 140 0.35 -27.75 -7.03
C GLU A 140 -0.71 -26.89 -7.73
N SER A 141 -1.99 -27.02 -7.32
CA SER A 141 -3.06 -26.16 -7.84
C SER A 141 -2.81 -24.69 -7.52
N TYR A 142 -2.38 -24.37 -6.30
CA TYR A 142 -2.01 -23.00 -5.95
C TYR A 142 -0.77 -22.51 -6.71
N TYR A 143 0.26 -23.34 -6.88
CA TYR A 143 1.43 -23.01 -7.70
C TYR A 143 1.06 -22.65 -9.14
N ASN A 144 0.14 -23.40 -9.74
CA ASN A 144 -0.33 -23.10 -11.10
C ASN A 144 -1.05 -21.74 -11.18
N ALA A 145 -1.83 -21.39 -10.17
CA ALA A 145 -2.43 -20.05 -10.08
C ALA A 145 -1.35 -18.97 -9.91
N ILE A 146 -0.38 -19.17 -9.01
CA ILE A 146 0.72 -18.23 -8.75
C ILE A 146 1.56 -17.99 -10.02
N ASN A 147 1.86 -19.04 -10.80
CA ASN A 147 2.60 -18.91 -12.05
C ASN A 147 1.86 -18.04 -13.09
N CYS A 148 0.53 -18.16 -13.19
CA CYS A 148 -0.27 -17.28 -14.04
C CYS A 148 -0.17 -15.81 -13.60
N ALA A 149 -0.18 -15.54 -12.28
CA ALA A 149 0.04 -14.18 -11.79
C ALA A 149 1.43 -13.65 -12.14
N TRP A 150 2.47 -14.48 -11.97
CA TRP A 150 3.83 -14.10 -12.34
C TRP A 150 3.98 -13.77 -13.82
N GLU A 151 3.31 -14.48 -14.71
CA GLU A 151 3.32 -14.18 -16.14
C GLU A 151 2.78 -12.77 -16.43
N ILE A 152 1.75 -12.35 -15.72
CA ILE A 152 1.20 -10.99 -15.85
C ILE A 152 2.19 -9.96 -15.30
N ILE A 153 2.71 -10.19 -14.09
CA ILE A 153 3.58 -9.25 -13.38
C ILE A 153 4.91 -9.04 -14.11
N GLN A 154 5.50 -10.10 -14.68
CA GLN A 154 6.75 -9.99 -15.44
C GLN A 154 6.60 -9.18 -16.73
N LYS A 155 5.39 -9.08 -17.29
CA LYS A 155 5.09 -8.27 -18.48
C LYS A 155 4.81 -6.80 -18.13
N HIS A 156 4.89 -6.40 -16.87
CA HIS A 156 4.76 -5.01 -16.44
C HIS A 156 6.02 -4.20 -16.78
N ASP A 157 5.89 -3.26 -17.71
CA ASP A 157 6.88 -2.27 -18.10
C ASP A 157 6.81 -1.01 -17.20
N ARG A 158 7.65 -0.99 -16.17
CA ARG A 158 7.76 0.16 -15.25
C ARG A 158 8.21 1.45 -15.94
N LEU A 159 8.98 1.36 -17.03
CA LEU A 159 9.47 2.56 -17.74
C LEU A 159 8.34 3.24 -18.50
N LYS A 160 7.45 2.46 -19.14
CA LYS A 160 6.25 2.99 -19.79
C LYS A 160 5.23 3.54 -18.80
N SER A 161 5.10 2.90 -17.63
CA SER A 161 4.22 3.40 -16.56
C SER A 161 4.58 4.83 -16.13
N ASN A 162 5.87 5.07 -15.87
CA ASN A 162 6.37 6.36 -15.44
C ASN A 162 6.29 7.44 -16.53
N SER A 163 6.48 7.07 -17.81
CA SER A 163 6.36 8.03 -18.91
C SER A 163 4.91 8.44 -19.17
N PHE A 164 3.95 7.52 -18.99
CA PHE A 164 2.53 7.82 -19.13
C PHE A 164 2.02 8.77 -18.04
N GLU A 165 2.39 8.58 -16.78
CA GLU A 165 1.99 9.52 -15.71
C GLU A 165 2.53 10.93 -15.96
N ARG A 166 3.80 11.04 -16.41
CA ARG A 166 4.37 12.33 -16.82
C ARG A 166 3.62 12.95 -18.00
N PHE A 167 3.31 12.15 -19.02
CA PHE A 167 2.53 12.60 -20.17
C PHE A 167 1.12 13.07 -19.77
N ARG A 168 0.45 12.36 -18.86
CA ARG A 168 -0.88 12.71 -18.34
C ARG A 168 -0.85 14.03 -17.57
N VAL A 169 0.11 14.19 -16.65
CA VAL A 169 0.29 15.45 -15.90
C VAL A 169 0.59 16.59 -16.87
N TRP A 170 1.47 16.37 -17.84
CA TRP A 170 1.81 17.37 -18.84
C TRP A 170 0.62 17.77 -19.71
N ASN A 171 -0.18 16.81 -20.18
CA ASN A 171 -1.40 17.08 -20.93
C ASN A 171 -2.46 17.79 -20.07
N TRP A 172 -2.61 17.41 -18.81
CA TRP A 172 -3.52 18.11 -17.89
C TRP A 172 -3.09 19.56 -17.67
N ILE A 173 -1.80 19.82 -17.46
CA ILE A 173 -1.26 21.19 -17.35
C ILE A 173 -1.53 21.97 -18.64
N LYS A 174 -1.27 21.38 -19.81
CA LYS A 174 -1.55 22.01 -21.11
C LYS A 174 -3.03 22.35 -21.29
N SER A 175 -3.92 21.41 -21.02
CA SER A 175 -5.36 21.60 -21.19
C SER A 175 -5.95 22.64 -20.23
N ASN A 176 -5.34 22.81 -19.06
CA ASN A 176 -5.77 23.79 -18.05
C ASN A 176 -4.88 25.04 -18.01
N ALA A 177 -3.98 25.23 -18.98
CA ALA A 177 -3.00 26.31 -18.97
C ALA A 177 -3.65 27.70 -18.88
N ILE A 178 -4.77 27.90 -19.56
CA ILE A 178 -5.53 29.16 -19.53
C ILE A 178 -6.13 29.41 -18.14
N GLN A 179 -6.70 28.38 -17.50
CA GLN A 179 -7.24 28.49 -16.14
C GLN A 179 -6.14 28.76 -15.12
N ILE A 180 -5.00 28.08 -15.24
CA ILE A 180 -3.83 28.30 -14.37
C ILE A 180 -3.34 29.73 -14.52
N LEU A 181 -3.22 30.24 -15.74
CA LEU A 181 -2.80 31.60 -16.02
C LEU A 181 -3.80 32.63 -15.49
N ALA A 182 -5.10 32.42 -15.72
CA ALA A 182 -6.15 33.29 -15.20
C ALA A 182 -6.16 33.33 -13.67
N SER A 183 -6.04 32.17 -13.01
CA SER A 183 -5.97 32.07 -11.54
C SER A 183 -4.75 32.80 -10.98
N PHE A 184 -3.61 32.66 -11.66
CA PHE A 184 -2.38 33.38 -11.29
C PHE A 184 -2.55 34.89 -11.42
N LEU A 185 -3.10 35.37 -12.53
CA LEU A 185 -3.33 36.80 -12.76
C LEU A 185 -4.34 37.40 -11.76
N ILE A 186 -5.41 36.67 -11.45
CA ILE A 186 -6.37 37.06 -10.40
C ILE A 186 -5.67 37.17 -9.05
N GLY A 187 -4.80 36.22 -8.70
CA GLY A 187 -4.02 36.24 -7.46
C GLY A 187 -3.06 37.44 -7.37
N VAL A 188 -2.37 37.76 -8.47
CA VAL A 188 -1.49 38.94 -8.56
C VAL A 188 -2.30 40.23 -8.41
N PHE A 189 -3.45 40.35 -9.09
CA PHE A 189 -4.32 41.50 -8.97
C PHE A 189 -4.86 41.68 -7.53
N ALA A 190 -5.34 40.61 -6.90
CA ALA A 190 -5.82 40.65 -5.52
C ALA A 190 -4.71 41.03 -4.52
N SER A 191 -3.48 40.60 -4.78
CA SER A 191 -2.31 40.98 -3.97
C SER A 191 -1.96 42.45 -4.13
N TYR A 192 -2.01 42.99 -5.35
CA TYR A 192 -1.77 44.42 -5.61
C TYR A 192 -2.85 45.32 -5.01
N THR A 193 -4.13 44.91 -5.10
CA THR A 193 -5.23 45.69 -4.51
C THR A 193 -5.19 45.66 -2.98
N SER A 194 -4.83 44.53 -2.36
CA SER A 194 -4.66 44.46 -0.90
C SER A 194 -3.48 45.30 -0.40
N ILE A 195 -2.35 45.31 -1.13
CA ILE A 195 -1.22 46.20 -0.82
C ILE A 195 -1.64 47.68 -0.94
N ASN A 196 -2.31 48.07 -2.02
CA ASN A 196 -2.78 49.46 -2.19
C ASN A 196 -3.84 49.86 -1.15
N ILE A 197 -4.75 48.97 -0.78
CA ILE A 197 -5.74 49.22 0.28
C ILE A 197 -5.06 49.36 1.65
N SER A 198 -4.01 48.57 1.92
CA SER A 198 -3.22 48.71 3.16
C SER A 198 -2.51 50.06 3.23
N LEU A 199 -1.89 50.50 2.12
CA LEU A 199 -1.24 51.82 2.01
C LEU A 199 -2.25 52.97 2.17
N ILE A 200 -3.43 52.87 1.55
CA ILE A 200 -4.48 53.88 1.68
C ILE A 200 -5.02 53.93 3.12
N LYS A 201 -5.21 52.77 3.78
CA LYS A 201 -5.59 52.71 5.20
C LYS A 201 -4.53 53.34 6.09
N ASP A 202 -3.26 53.07 5.84
CA ASP A 202 -2.15 53.62 6.63
C ASP A 202 -2.03 55.15 6.44
N VAL A 203 -2.20 55.65 5.21
CA VAL A 203 -2.22 57.09 4.92
C VAL A 203 -3.44 57.77 5.55
N TYR A 204 -4.63 57.16 5.43
CA TYR A 204 -5.85 57.67 6.06
C TYR A 204 -5.71 57.71 7.58
N TRP A 205 -5.18 56.65 8.20
CA TRP A 205 -4.92 56.61 9.63
C TRP A 205 -3.92 57.70 10.05
N LYS A 206 -2.83 57.92 9.30
CA LYS A 206 -1.84 58.98 9.57
C LYS A 206 -2.44 60.39 9.48
N ILE A 207 -3.26 60.65 8.45
CA ILE A 207 -3.90 61.95 8.25
C ILE A 207 -4.91 62.23 9.38
N PHE A 208 -5.78 61.27 9.69
CA PHE A 208 -6.83 61.46 10.69
C PHE A 208 -6.32 61.39 12.15
N SER A 209 -5.28 60.62 12.44
CA SER A 209 -4.60 60.66 13.75
C SER A 209 -3.80 61.95 13.96
N SER A 210 -3.28 62.58 12.90
CA SER A 210 -2.64 63.92 13.00
C SER A 210 -3.66 65.05 13.20
N SER A 211 -4.89 64.90 12.67
CA SER A 211 -5.94 65.92 12.82
C SER A 211 -6.47 66.03 14.26
N GLY A 212 -6.43 64.94 15.03
CA GLY A 212 -6.77 64.94 16.46
C GLY A 212 -5.71 65.56 17.39
N ALA A 213 -4.49 65.78 16.89
CA ALA A 213 -3.41 66.37 17.69
C ALA A 213 -3.41 67.92 17.68
N ASN A 214 -4.09 68.55 16.72
CA ASN A 214 -4.17 70.03 16.64
C ASN A 214 -5.32 70.64 17.45
N GLU A 215 -6.31 69.86 17.88
CA GLU A 215 -7.38 70.37 18.78
C GLU A 215 -6.95 70.47 20.25
N SER A 216 -5.87 69.80 20.67
CA SER A 216 -5.37 69.87 22.05
C SER A 216 -4.49 71.10 22.31
N ILE A 217 -3.88 71.68 21.28
CA ILE A 217 -2.99 72.86 21.41
C ILE A 217 -3.82 74.16 21.48
N MET A 218 -4.99 74.21 20.82
CA MET A 218 -5.83 75.42 20.80
C MET A 218 -6.68 75.64 22.06
N LYS A 219 -6.82 74.63 22.94
CA LYS A 219 -7.58 74.74 24.21
C LYS A 219 -6.74 75.15 25.43
N SER A 220 -5.43 75.39 25.29
CA SER A 220 -4.57 75.78 26.43
C SER A 220 -4.37 77.29 26.62
N ASN A 221 -4.87 78.15 25.72
CA ASN A 221 -4.58 79.59 25.70
C ASN A 221 -5.80 80.53 25.84
N GLN A 222 -6.87 80.10 26.52
CA GLN A 222 -7.93 81.02 26.96
C GLN A 222 -8.41 80.68 28.37
N ASN A 223 -7.69 81.20 29.38
CA ASN A 223 -8.34 81.65 30.62
C ASN A 223 -7.38 82.53 31.46
N PRO A 224 -7.70 83.82 31.65
CA PRO A 224 -7.27 84.54 32.84
C PRO A 224 -8.46 84.95 33.72
N SER A 225 -8.28 84.68 35.01
CA SER A 225 -8.78 85.40 36.20
C SER A 225 -10.31 85.51 36.40
N LYS A 226 -10.84 84.91 37.48
CA LYS A 226 -10.98 85.52 38.83
C LYS A 226 -11.81 86.81 38.78
N ASN A 227 -12.88 87.00 39.54
CA ASN A 227 -12.93 86.87 41.00
C ASN A 227 -14.39 86.99 41.53
N PRO A 228 -14.63 86.83 42.85
CA PRO A 228 -15.84 86.28 43.44
C PRO A 228 -16.70 87.33 44.17
N LYS A 229 -17.85 86.89 44.71
CA LYS A 229 -18.39 87.17 46.06
C LYS A 229 -19.84 86.65 46.14
N GLU A 230 -20.07 85.66 47.01
CA GLU A 230 -20.83 85.79 48.29
C GLU A 230 -22.33 85.97 48.10
N ASN A 231 -23.10 84.91 48.36
CA ASN A 231 -23.74 84.66 49.66
C ASN A 231 -23.88 83.16 49.89
#